data_AF-A0A150F642-F1
#
_entry.id   AF-A0A150F642-F1
#
_cell.length_a   1.000
_cell.length_b   1.000
_cell.length_c   1.000
_cell.angle_alpha   90.00
_cell.angle_beta   90.00
_cell.angle_gamma   90.00
#
_symmetry.space_group_name_H-M   'P 1'
#
loop_
_entity.id
_entity.type
_entity.pdbx_description
1 polymer ?
#
loop_
_entity_poly.entity_id
_entity_poly.type
_entity_poly.pdbx_seq_one_letter_code
_entity_poly.pdbx_strand_id
1 'polypeptide(L)'
;MNNQEQHANMPPAVISTKDHLYLEDMLNWNLLAMKKAHFMAGQCQDQTLKQELEQIGQMHEKHFQKILGHLNPAQGGQTTGYMQ
;
A
#
# COMPACT_ATOMS: atom_id res chain seq x y z
N MET A 1 16.66 -22.48 31.76
CA MET A 1 17.45 -22.15 30.56
C MET A 1 16.64 -22.60 29.35
N ASN A 2 16.32 -21.82 28.32
CA ASN A 2 16.64 -20.44 27.95
C ASN A 2 15.58 -20.03 26.90
N ASN A 3 14.96 -18.87 27.03
CA ASN A 3 13.88 -18.39 26.17
C ASN A 3 14.43 -17.24 25.30
N GLN A 4 15.00 -17.52 24.12
CA GLN A 4 15.77 -16.50 23.37
C GLN A 4 15.66 -16.46 21.83
N GLU A 5 14.71 -17.12 21.17
CA GLU A 5 14.73 -17.18 19.69
C GLU A 5 13.44 -16.74 18.98
N GLN A 6 12.82 -15.62 19.39
CA GLN A 6 11.66 -15.05 18.67
C GLN A 6 11.89 -13.67 18.01
N HIS A 7 13.10 -13.11 18.06
CA HIS A 7 13.39 -11.76 17.55
C HIS A 7 13.89 -11.68 16.09
N ALA A 8 13.90 -12.77 15.33
CA ALA A 8 14.57 -12.81 14.02
C ALA A 8 13.74 -12.32 12.81
N ASN A 9 12.48 -11.94 12.98
CA ASN A 9 11.56 -11.76 11.84
C ASN A 9 11.00 -10.34 11.63
N MET A 10 11.51 -9.34 12.34
CA MET A 10 11.07 -7.95 12.13
C MET A 10 12.00 -7.25 11.14
N PRO A 11 11.47 -6.66 10.04
CA PRO A 11 12.31 -5.97 9.07
C PRO A 11 13.04 -4.79 9.75
N PRO A 12 14.26 -4.47 9.29
CA PRO A 12 15.00 -3.32 9.80
C PRO A 12 14.16 -2.04 9.72
N ALA A 13 14.30 -1.14 10.71
CA ALA A 13 13.57 0.13 10.75
C ALA A 13 14.01 1.15 9.68
N VAL A 14 14.92 0.77 8.78
CA VAL A 14 15.48 1.63 7.73
C VAL A 14 14.94 1.16 6.38
N ILE A 15 14.36 2.08 5.62
CA ILE A 15 13.99 1.83 4.23
C ILE A 15 15.25 1.96 3.36
N SER A 16 15.70 0.84 2.80
CA SER A 16 16.85 0.83 1.89
C SER A 16 16.52 1.41 0.52
N THR A 17 17.52 1.59 -0.33
CA THR A 17 17.29 1.98 -1.74
C THR A 17 16.47 0.94 -2.50
N LYS A 18 16.67 -0.36 -2.24
CA LYS A 18 15.87 -1.42 -2.89
C LYS A 18 14.40 -1.34 -2.46
N ASP A 19 14.15 -1.06 -1.18
CA ASP A 19 12.79 -0.89 -0.67
C ASP A 19 12.11 0.31 -1.33
N HIS A 20 12.82 1.43 -1.52
CA HIS A 20 12.28 2.59 -2.25
C HIS A 20 11.86 2.23 -3.68
N LEU A 21 12.67 1.46 -4.41
CA LEU A 21 12.33 1.03 -5.77
C LEU A 21 11.06 0.16 -5.79
N TYR A 22 10.95 -0.78 -4.86
CA TYR A 22 9.72 -1.60 -4.75
C TYR A 22 8.50 -0.77 -4.35
N LEU A 23 8.66 0.19 -3.44
CA LEU A 23 7.58 1.09 -3.04
C LEU A 23 7.13 1.98 -4.19
N GLU A 24 8.06 2.50 -4.99
CA GLU A 24 7.78 3.26 -6.20
C GLU A 24 6.98 2.42 -7.21
N ASP A 25 7.41 1.18 -7.47
CA ASP A 25 6.69 0.25 -8.34
C ASP A 25 5.26 -0.02 -7.81
N MET A 26 5.11 -0.29 -6.52
CA MET A 26 3.80 -0.52 -5.91
C MET A 26 2.87 0.69 -6.02
N LEU A 27 3.40 1.91 -5.82
CA LEU A 27 2.65 3.15 -5.99
C LEU A 27 2.20 3.31 -7.45
N ASN A 28 3.13 3.11 -8.39
CA ASN A 28 2.86 3.22 -9.83
C ASN A 28 1.81 2.20 -10.29
N TRP A 29 1.89 0.96 -9.83
CA TRP A 29 0.93 -0.10 -10.18
C TRP A 29 -0.48 0.23 -9.68
N ASN A 30 -0.62 0.67 -8.42
CA ASN A 30 -1.94 1.05 -7.89
C ASN A 30 -2.52 2.28 -8.61
N LEU A 31 -1.71 3.29 -8.88
CA LEU A 31 -2.13 4.49 -9.63
C LEU A 31 -2.60 4.14 -11.05
N LEU A 32 -1.86 3.29 -11.77
CA LEU A 32 -2.21 2.86 -13.11
C LEU A 32 -3.48 1.98 -13.11
N ALA A 33 -3.58 1.05 -12.16
CA ALA A 33 -4.72 0.15 -12.05
C ALA A 33 -6.02 0.92 -11.76
N MET A 34 -6.02 1.87 -10.81
CA MET A 34 -7.23 2.67 -10.51
C MET A 34 -7.67 3.52 -11.71
N LYS A 35 -6.73 4.13 -12.44
CA LYS A 35 -7.03 4.93 -13.64
C LYS A 35 -7.62 4.07 -14.76
N LYS A 36 -7.05 2.87 -14.99
CA LYS A 36 -7.54 1.95 -16.01
C LYS A 36 -8.91 1.38 -15.66
N ALA A 37 -9.12 1.01 -14.40
CA ALA A 37 -10.40 0.50 -13.92
C ALA A 37 -11.51 1.55 -14.10
N HIS A 38 -11.26 2.80 -13.69
CA HIS A 38 -12.21 3.89 -13.88
C HIS A 38 -12.46 4.20 -15.36
N PHE A 39 -11.41 4.24 -16.18
CA PHE A 39 -11.55 4.43 -17.63
C PHE A 39 -12.43 3.34 -18.26
N MET A 40 -12.21 2.07 -17.93
CA MET A 40 -12.98 0.94 -18.45
C MET A 40 -14.44 0.96 -17.95
N ALA A 41 -14.67 1.32 -16.67
CA ALA A 41 -16.01 1.45 -16.11
C ALA A 41 -16.87 2.46 -16.89
N GLY A 42 -16.26 3.53 -17.41
CA GLY A 42 -16.90 4.53 -18.27
C GLY A 42 -17.26 4.03 -19.68
N GLN A 43 -16.63 2.95 -20.15
CA GLN A 43 -16.88 2.35 -21.47
C GLN A 43 -17.84 1.15 -21.41
N CYS A 44 -18.10 0.60 -20.22
CA CYS A 44 -18.98 -0.54 -20.03
C CYS A 44 -20.47 -0.15 -20.08
N GLN A 45 -21.25 -0.95 -20.80
CA GLN A 45 -22.71 -0.87 -20.81
C GLN A 45 -23.35 -1.81 -19.78
N ASP A 46 -22.67 -2.93 -19.48
CA ASP A 46 -23.10 -3.85 -18.43
C ASP A 46 -22.90 -3.20 -17.05
N GLN A 47 -24.01 -3.10 -16.32
CA GLN A 47 -24.06 -2.39 -15.05
C GLN A 47 -23.32 -3.13 -13.93
N THR A 48 -23.27 -4.47 -14.00
CA THR A 48 -22.54 -5.31 -13.04
C THR A 48 -21.04 -5.14 -13.25
N LEU A 49 -20.56 -5.26 -14.49
CA LEU A 49 -19.14 -5.06 -14.82
C LEU A 49 -18.67 -3.66 -14.46
N LYS A 50 -19.50 -2.65 -14.71
CA LYS A 50 -19.21 -1.27 -14.30
C LYS A 50 -19.00 -1.17 -12.79
N GLN A 51 -19.89 -1.76 -11.99
CA GLN A 51 -19.77 -1.73 -10.52
C GLN A 51 -18.50 -2.45 -10.04
N GLU A 52 -18.18 -3.62 -10.61
CA GLU A 52 -16.95 -4.36 -10.27
C GLU A 52 -15.69 -3.54 -10.59
N LEU A 53 -15.65 -2.88 -11.76
CA LEU A 53 -14.52 -2.02 -12.13
C LEU A 53 -14.36 -0.82 -11.19
N GLU A 54 -15.46 -0.19 -10.77
CA GLU A 54 -15.41 0.90 -9.77
C GLU A 54 -14.89 0.40 -8.41
N GLN A 55 -15.31 -0.79 -7.97
CA GLN A 55 -14.82 -1.41 -6.73
C GLN A 55 -13.32 -1.71 -6.80
N ILE A 56 -12.84 -2.24 -7.94
CA ILE A 56 -11.42 -2.47 -8.20
C ILE A 56 -10.64 -1.15 -8.14
N GLY A 57 -11.17 -0.09 -8.76
CA GLY A 57 -10.57 1.24 -8.73
C GLY A 57 -10.40 1.77 -7.30
N GLN A 58 -11.47 1.70 -6.49
CA GLN A 58 -11.45 2.11 -5.09
C GLN A 58 -10.50 1.28 -4.22
N MET A 59 -10.39 -0.03 -4.48
CA MET A 59 -9.45 -0.89 -3.79
C MET A 59 -7.99 -0.44 -4.04
N HIS A 60 -7.63 -0.19 -5.30
CA HIS A 60 -6.29 0.28 -5.65
C HIS A 60 -5.99 1.68 -5.10
N GLU A 61 -6.98 2.58 -5.07
CA GLU A 61 -6.84 3.88 -4.41
C GLU A 61 -6.51 3.73 -2.92
N LYS A 62 -7.26 2.88 -2.19
CA LYS A 62 -7.01 2.61 -0.77
C LYS A 62 -5.60 2.05 -0.53
N HIS A 63 -5.14 1.14 -1.38
CA HIS A 63 -3.78 0.60 -1.29
C HIS A 63 -2.71 1.67 -1.52
N PHE A 64 -2.89 2.53 -2.54
CA PHE A 64 -2.00 3.65 -2.81
C PHE A 64 -1.91 4.60 -1.61
N GLN A 65 -3.04 5.01 -1.05
CA GLN A 65 -3.11 5.87 0.13
C GLN A 65 -2.46 5.22 1.36
N LYS A 66 -2.66 3.92 1.57
CA LYS A 66 -2.03 3.18 2.67
C LYS A 66 -0.51 3.19 2.56
N ILE A 67 0.04 2.92 1.37
CA ILE A 67 1.49 2.98 1.14
C ILE A 67 2.01 4.40 1.40
N LEU A 68 1.37 5.43 0.84
CA LEU A 68 1.74 6.82 1.10
C LEU A 68 1.71 7.18 2.58
N GLY A 69 0.72 6.70 3.32
CA GLY A 69 0.63 6.90 4.77
C GLY A 69 1.82 6.33 5.53
N HIS A 70 2.39 5.22 5.08
CA HIS A 70 3.61 4.66 5.66
C HIS A 70 4.88 5.46 5.32
N LEU A 71 4.87 6.20 4.20
CA LEU A 71 6.00 7.04 3.76
C LEU A 71 5.97 8.45 4.34
N ASN A 72 4.81 8.90 4.85
CA ASN A 72 4.66 10.21 5.47
C ASN A 72 4.58 10.08 7.01
N PRO A 73 5.73 10.11 7.73
CA PRO A 73 5.75 9.96 9.18
C PRO A 73 5.01 11.09 9.92
N ALA A 74 4.67 12.20 9.27
CA ALA A 74 3.98 13.34 9.88
C ALA A 74 2.48 13.12 10.11
N GLN A 75 1.85 12.08 9.54
CA GLN A 75 0.42 11.79 9.71
C GLN A 75 0.12 10.61 10.64
N GLY A 76 1.13 9.86 11.07
CA GLY A 76 1.02 8.75 12.01
C GLY A 76 1.61 9.13 13.35
N GLY A 77 0.92 9.97 14.13
CA GLY A 77 1.29 10.25 15.50
C GLY A 77 1.10 9.04 16.41
N GLN A 78 1.98 8.05 16.32
CA GLN A 78 2.31 7.10 17.39
C GLN A 78 3.79 6.74 17.25
N THR A 79 4.63 7.57 17.86
CA THR A 79 5.95 7.19 18.37
C THR A 79 5.75 6.05 19.37
N THR A 80 5.76 4.81 18.88
CA THR A 80 5.93 3.64 19.73
C THR A 80 7.37 3.66 20.24
N GLY A 81 7.54 4.25 21.42
CA GLY A 81 8.78 4.20 22.16
C GLY A 81 9.11 2.75 22.53
N TYR A 82 10.24 2.27 22.04
CA TYR A 82 11.04 1.25 22.70
C TYR A 82 12.51 1.65 22.54
N MET A 83 12.95 2.58 23.38
CA MET A 83 14.33 2.57 23.85
C MET A 83 14.35 1.73 25.13
N GLN A 84 14.88 0.51 25.03
CA GLN A 84 15.52 -0.17 26.15
C GLN A 84 16.75 -0.88 25.65
#